data_AF-A0A9P5BFM2-F1
#
_entry.id   AF-A0A9P5BFM2-F1
#
_cell.length_a   1.000
_cell.length_b   1.000
_cell.length_c   1.000
_cell.angle_alpha   90.00
_cell.angle_beta   90.00
_cell.angle_gamma   90.00
#
_symmetry.space_group_name_H-M   'P 1'
#
loop_
_entity.id
_entity.type
_entity.pdbx_description
1 polymer ?
#
loop_
_entity_poly.entity_id
_entity_poly.type
_entity_poly.pdbx_seq_one_letter_code
_entity_poly.pdbx_strand_id
1 'polypeptide(L)'
;MSLASAFIVRLGQMFRDPPRDLVRLGIFGALSLLLILITWKGSASLLYSWTPPMSESELKNISQKAKEHAENPVQAPSKSTFWEVGQRSRELSRWLSNSDKIDPTSKVGRQLQDVTEITAQQLFPLPQNPPQSPGSKTPLSDLRHSFDRGSRGIVIPVGGGEQPVRFAGHLIVSQRKVLGCRLPTQIVYAGEDDLPEKDRDRIAKLDGASDVEFLDIFTVFDDGTLKLKDDGPSRLLHCLGRTLKRSSS
;
A
#
# COMPACT_ATOMS: atom_id res chain seq x y z
N MET A 1 -60.18 40.93 -27.98
CA MET A 1 -58.77 41.02 -27.53
C MET A 1 -58.40 39.68 -26.92
N SER A 2 -57.40 38.98 -27.49
CA SER A 2 -57.16 37.55 -27.23
C SER A 2 -56.23 37.33 -26.03
N LEU A 3 -56.49 36.31 -25.20
CA LEU A 3 -55.67 35.92 -24.04
C LEU A 3 -54.19 35.72 -24.36
N ALA A 4 -53.87 35.35 -25.61
CA ALA A 4 -52.50 35.19 -26.09
C ALA A 4 -51.72 36.51 -26.14
N SER A 5 -52.36 37.64 -26.48
CA SER A 5 -51.67 38.93 -26.56
C SER A 5 -51.35 39.51 -25.18
N ALA A 6 -52.17 39.20 -24.17
CA ALA A 6 -51.90 39.60 -22.79
C ALA A 6 -50.72 38.81 -22.18
N PHE A 7 -50.56 37.54 -22.54
CA PHE A 7 -49.47 36.69 -22.04
C PHE A 7 -48.11 37.07 -22.62
N ILE A 8 -48.05 37.38 -23.93
CA ILE A 8 -46.80 37.79 -24.61
C ILE A 8 -46.31 39.15 -24.09
N VAL A 9 -47.23 40.10 -23.86
CA VAL A 9 -46.88 41.42 -23.28
C VAL A 9 -46.38 41.28 -21.83
N ARG A 10 -46.97 40.38 -21.03
CA ARG A 10 -46.51 40.09 -19.66
C ARG A 10 -45.15 39.38 -19.62
N LEU A 11 -44.90 38.44 -20.53
CA LEU A 11 -43.58 37.78 -20.65
C LEU A 11 -42.50 38.79 -21.05
N GLY A 12 -42.81 39.69 -22.00
CA GLY A 12 -41.87 40.72 -22.46
C GLY A 12 -41.52 41.77 -21.40
N GLN A 13 -42.45 42.10 -20.50
CA GLN A 13 -42.17 43.00 -19.37
C GLN A 13 -41.34 42.33 -18.27
N MET A 14 -41.46 41.01 -18.10
CA MET A 14 -40.69 40.23 -17.11
C MET A 14 -39.20 40.12 -17.45
N PHE A 15 -38.82 40.27 -18.72
CA PHE A 15 -37.43 40.34 -19.17
C PHE A 15 -36.81 41.75 -19.08
N ARG A 16 -37.63 42.79 -18.98
CA ARG A 16 -37.15 44.18 -18.95
C ARG A 16 -36.76 44.63 -17.54
N ASP A 17 -37.47 44.13 -16.52
CA ASP A 17 -37.18 44.32 -15.10
C ASP A 17 -37.46 43.01 -14.34
N PRO A 18 -36.49 42.08 -14.23
CA PRO A 18 -36.72 40.84 -13.52
C PRO A 18 -36.97 41.15 -12.03
N PRO A 19 -38.07 40.62 -11.43
CA PRO A 19 -38.30 40.80 -10.01
C PRO A 19 -37.09 40.26 -9.24
N ARG A 20 -36.65 40.98 -8.20
CA ARG A 20 -35.42 40.68 -7.45
C ARG A 20 -35.33 39.22 -6.99
N ASP A 21 -36.46 38.55 -6.80
CA ASP A 21 -36.54 37.16 -6.38
C ASP A 21 -36.14 36.17 -7.50
N LEU A 22 -36.37 36.49 -8.77
CA LEU A 22 -35.89 35.67 -9.90
C LEU A 22 -34.37 35.81 -10.10
N VAL A 23 -33.83 37.01 -9.90
CA VAL A 23 -32.37 37.23 -9.90
C VAL A 23 -31.72 36.47 -8.76
N ARG A 24 -32.31 36.49 -7.56
CA ARG A 24 -31.84 35.71 -6.40
C ARG A 24 -31.88 34.21 -6.69
N LEU A 25 -32.96 33.69 -7.27
CA LEU A 25 -33.07 32.27 -7.61
C LEU A 25 -32.01 31.83 -8.63
N GLY A 26 -31.73 32.68 -9.62
CA GLY A 26 -30.65 32.45 -10.60
C GLY A 26 -29.28 32.43 -9.95
N ILE A 27 -28.99 33.35 -9.02
CA ILE A 27 -27.72 33.38 -8.27
C ILE A 27 -27.59 32.15 -7.37
N PHE A 28 -28.65 31.74 -6.68
CA PHE A 28 -28.65 30.52 -5.86
C PHE A 28 -28.47 29.25 -6.71
N GLY A 29 -29.12 29.19 -7.88
CA GLY A 29 -28.92 28.09 -8.84
C GLY A 29 -27.48 28.02 -9.33
N ALA A 30 -26.88 29.16 -9.69
CA ALA A 30 -25.50 29.25 -10.13
C ALA A 30 -24.51 28.90 -9.02
N LEU A 31 -24.74 29.35 -7.79
CA LEU A 31 -23.92 29.00 -6.62
C LEU A 31 -24.04 27.52 -6.25
N SER A 32 -25.24 26.95 -6.28
CA SER A 32 -25.42 25.50 -6.06
C SER A 32 -24.73 24.69 -7.15
N LEU A 33 -24.82 25.11 -8.41
CA LEU A 33 -24.14 24.42 -9.51
C LEU A 33 -22.62 24.58 -9.43
N LEU A 34 -22.12 25.75 -9.00
CA LEU A 34 -20.72 25.98 -8.70
C LEU A 34 -20.24 25.10 -7.53
N LEU A 35 -21.02 25.00 -6.45
CA LEU A 35 -20.71 24.13 -5.31
C LEU A 35 -20.73 22.66 -5.69
N ILE A 36 -21.67 22.22 -6.52
CA ILE A 36 -21.72 20.86 -7.07
C ILE A 36 -20.50 20.60 -7.98
N LEU A 37 -20.09 21.57 -8.80
CA LEU A 37 -18.87 21.45 -9.60
C LEU A 37 -17.61 21.43 -8.72
N ILE A 38 -17.57 22.20 -7.63
CA ILE A 38 -16.46 22.19 -6.65
C ILE A 38 -16.43 20.87 -5.87
N THR A 39 -17.58 20.30 -5.47
CA THR A 39 -17.62 19.03 -4.74
C THR A 39 -17.39 17.82 -5.65
N TRP A 40 -17.87 17.86 -6.89
CA TRP A 40 -17.53 16.87 -7.92
C TRP A 40 -16.03 16.93 -8.28
N LYS A 41 -15.47 18.15 -8.40
CA LYS A 41 -14.03 18.35 -8.59
C LYS A 41 -13.21 18.12 -7.31
N GLY A 42 -13.87 18.09 -6.15
CA GLY A 42 -13.29 17.87 -4.82
C GLY A 42 -13.14 16.39 -4.46
N SER A 43 -13.91 15.49 -5.07
CA SER A 43 -13.70 14.03 -5.01
C SER A 43 -12.75 13.53 -6.12
N ALA A 44 -12.48 14.35 -7.14
CA ALA A 44 -11.33 14.21 -8.01
C ALA A 44 -10.21 15.13 -7.53
N SER A 45 -9.74 14.94 -6.29
CA SER A 45 -8.41 15.36 -5.89
C SER A 45 -7.38 14.54 -6.69
N LEU A 46 -7.27 14.85 -7.99
CA LEU A 46 -6.06 14.70 -8.77
C LEU A 46 -5.03 15.60 -8.08
N LEU A 47 -4.40 15.04 -7.06
CA LEU A 47 -3.01 15.35 -6.77
C LEU A 47 -2.22 14.83 -7.99
N TYR A 48 -2.32 15.54 -9.11
CA TYR A 48 -1.30 15.49 -10.15
C TYR A 48 -0.10 16.15 -9.48
N SER A 49 0.60 15.40 -8.62
CA SER A 49 1.96 15.74 -8.27
C SER A 49 2.69 15.73 -9.59
N TRP A 50 2.87 16.90 -10.18
CA TRP A 50 3.71 17.09 -11.35
C TRP A 50 5.15 16.88 -10.88
N THR A 51 5.51 15.61 -10.65
CA THR A 51 6.89 15.20 -10.62
C THR A 51 7.34 15.22 -12.06
N PRO A 52 8.36 16.03 -12.42
CA PRO A 52 8.89 15.99 -13.78
C PRO A 52 9.23 14.53 -14.14
N PRO A 53 9.00 14.10 -15.38
CA PRO A 53 9.38 12.76 -15.81
C PRO A 53 10.87 12.58 -15.49
N MET A 54 11.21 11.44 -14.87
CA MET A 54 12.58 11.13 -14.49
C MET A 54 13.51 11.34 -15.69
N SER A 55 14.55 12.14 -15.49
CA SER A 55 15.51 12.48 -16.53
C SER A 55 16.38 11.27 -16.89
N GLU A 56 16.87 11.22 -18.14
CA GLU A 56 17.82 10.17 -18.56
C GLU A 56 19.11 10.17 -17.70
N SER A 57 19.52 11.33 -17.19
CA SER A 57 20.64 11.46 -16.25
C SER A 57 20.37 10.81 -14.89
N GLU A 58 19.15 10.96 -14.36
CA GLU A 58 18.77 10.30 -13.11
C GLU A 58 18.71 8.79 -13.28
N LEU A 59 18.14 8.31 -14.40
CA LEU A 59 18.14 6.89 -14.72
C LEU A 59 19.57 6.34 -14.84
N LYS A 60 20.48 7.07 -15.50
CA LYS A 60 21.89 6.68 -15.62
C LYS A 60 22.55 6.54 -14.25
N ASN A 61 22.28 7.47 -13.33
CA ASN A 61 22.80 7.42 -11.96
C ASN A 61 22.23 6.21 -11.18
N ILE A 62 20.95 5.90 -11.34
CA ILE A 62 20.31 4.72 -10.74
C ILE A 62 20.95 3.44 -11.28
N SER A 63 21.07 3.30 -12.60
CA SER A 63 21.70 2.14 -13.24
C SER A 63 23.14 1.96 -12.80
N GLN A 64 23.90 3.05 -12.67
CA GLN A 64 25.28 3.01 -12.19
C GLN A 64 25.37 2.50 -10.75
N LYS A 65 24.52 3.02 -9.84
CA LYS A 65 24.45 2.55 -8.45
C LYS A 65 24.05 1.07 -8.36
N ALA A 66 23.06 0.65 -9.13
CA ALA A 66 22.66 -0.75 -9.16
C ALA A 66 23.80 -1.67 -9.63
N LYS A 67 24.59 -1.20 -10.62
CA LYS A 67 25.79 -1.92 -11.06
C LYS A 67 26.85 -2.02 -9.96
N GLU A 68 27.10 -0.94 -9.24
CA GLU A 68 28.03 -0.94 -8.09
C GLU A 68 27.60 -1.92 -6.99
N HIS A 69 26.29 -1.99 -6.72
CA HIS A 69 25.71 -2.96 -5.78
C HIS A 69 25.86 -4.41 -6.27
N ALA A 70 25.75 -4.63 -7.58
CA ALA A 70 25.92 -5.93 -8.22
C ALA A 70 27.38 -6.41 -8.21
N GLU A 71 28.32 -5.49 -8.43
CA GLU A 71 29.76 -5.76 -8.38
C GLU A 71 30.25 -6.03 -6.94
N ASN A 72 29.56 -5.47 -5.93
CA ASN A 72 29.84 -5.69 -4.51
C ASN A 72 28.62 -6.28 -3.77
N PRO A 73 28.31 -7.57 -3.95
CA PRO A 73 27.16 -8.19 -3.30
C PRO A 73 27.35 -8.26 -1.78
N VAL A 74 26.28 -8.05 -1.02
CA VAL A 74 26.32 -8.25 0.43
C VAL A 74 26.45 -9.74 0.71
N GLN A 75 27.59 -10.16 1.26
CA GLN A 75 27.84 -11.55 1.61
C GLN A 75 27.20 -11.94 2.95
N ALA A 76 26.69 -13.16 3.04
CA ALA A 76 26.34 -13.76 4.31
C ALA A 76 27.62 -14.17 5.07
N PRO A 77 27.69 -14.04 6.41
CA PRO A 77 26.64 -13.55 7.32
C PRO A 77 26.59 -12.02 7.40
N SER A 78 25.41 -11.43 7.18
CA SER A 78 25.19 -9.97 7.09
C SER A 78 25.27 -9.22 8.43
N LYS A 79 25.74 -9.84 9.51
CA LYS A 79 25.70 -9.27 10.86
C LYS A 79 26.52 -7.98 10.98
N SER A 80 27.63 -7.87 10.25
CA SER A 80 28.48 -6.66 10.18
C SER A 80 28.05 -5.67 9.10
N THR A 81 27.22 -6.09 8.14
CA THR A 81 26.78 -5.33 6.96
C THR A 81 25.27 -5.06 6.95
N PHE A 82 24.58 -5.27 8.07
CA PHE A 82 23.13 -5.08 8.18
C PHE A 82 22.72 -3.62 7.87
N TRP A 83 23.55 -2.67 8.27
CA TRP A 83 23.36 -1.25 7.94
C TRP A 83 23.35 -1.01 6.44
N GLU A 84 24.20 -1.71 5.69
CA GLU A 84 24.32 -1.61 4.24
C GLU A 84 23.11 -2.21 3.53
N VAL A 85 22.65 -3.38 3.98
CA VAL A 85 21.38 -3.98 3.51
C VAL A 85 20.23 -3.01 3.71
N GLY A 86 20.15 -2.36 4.88
CA GLY A 86 19.14 -1.36 5.18
C GLY A 86 19.21 -0.15 4.24
N GLN A 87 20.40 0.36 3.95
CA GLN A 87 20.58 1.47 3.00
C GLN A 87 20.15 1.09 1.58
N ARG A 88 20.63 -0.05 1.06
CA ARG A 88 20.28 -0.53 -0.29
C ARG A 88 18.78 -0.81 -0.42
N SER A 89 18.14 -1.32 0.63
CA SER A 89 16.68 -1.53 0.67
C SER A 89 15.90 -0.21 0.61
N ARG A 90 16.39 0.85 1.26
CA ARG A 90 15.77 2.19 1.19
C ARG A 90 15.94 2.84 -0.18
N GLU A 91 17.03 2.55 -0.90
CA GLU A 91 17.22 2.98 -2.29
C GLU A 91 16.26 2.23 -3.22
N LEU A 92 16.20 0.89 -3.11
CA LEU A 92 15.28 0.06 -3.87
C LEU A 92 13.82 0.51 -3.68
N SER A 93 13.40 0.77 -2.44
CA SER A 93 12.05 1.28 -2.15
C SER A 93 11.76 2.61 -2.85
N ARG A 94 12.74 3.51 -2.93
CA ARG A 94 12.61 4.76 -3.69
C ARG A 94 12.50 4.51 -5.19
N TRP A 95 13.29 3.60 -5.74
CA TRP A 95 13.25 3.25 -7.16
C TRP A 95 11.91 2.63 -7.54
N LEU A 96 11.36 1.74 -6.69
CA LEU A 96 10.01 1.20 -6.84
C LEU A 96 8.93 2.28 -6.80
N SER A 97 9.01 3.21 -5.84
CA SER A 97 8.05 4.31 -5.77
C SER A 97 8.11 5.23 -6.99
N ASN A 98 9.30 5.39 -7.59
CA ASN A 98 9.47 6.16 -8.80
C ASN A 98 8.97 5.41 -10.04
N SER A 99 9.18 4.09 -10.13
CA SER A 99 8.69 3.28 -11.24
C SER A 99 7.17 3.25 -11.30
N ASP A 100 6.48 3.32 -10.16
CA ASP A 100 5.02 3.41 -10.08
C ASP A 100 4.44 4.72 -10.64
N LYS A 101 5.26 5.77 -10.75
CA LYS A 101 4.84 7.10 -11.24
C LYS A 101 5.15 7.31 -12.72
N ILE A 102 5.95 6.43 -13.31
CA ILE A 102 6.42 6.54 -14.70
C ILE A 102 5.63 5.56 -15.56
N ASP A 103 5.31 5.95 -16.79
CA ASP A 103 4.67 5.06 -17.75
C ASP A 103 5.55 3.82 -18.01
N PRO A 104 5.06 2.61 -17.69
CA PRO A 104 5.83 1.37 -17.83
C PRO A 104 6.16 1.05 -19.30
N THR A 105 5.47 1.63 -20.27
CA THR A 105 5.75 1.40 -21.70
C THR A 105 6.89 2.27 -22.24
N SER A 106 7.17 3.39 -21.55
CA SER A 106 8.26 4.29 -21.90
C SER A 106 9.62 3.60 -21.78
N LYS A 107 10.61 4.06 -22.57
CA LYS A 107 11.98 3.52 -22.51
C LYS A 107 12.58 3.66 -21.10
N VAL A 108 12.39 4.82 -20.47
CA VAL A 108 12.85 5.12 -19.11
C VAL A 108 12.15 4.24 -18.09
N GLY A 109 10.83 4.08 -18.20
CA GLY A 109 10.04 3.22 -17.32
C GLY A 109 10.49 1.76 -17.35
N ARG A 110 10.66 1.18 -18.55
CA ARG A 110 11.18 -0.18 -18.73
C ARG A 110 12.56 -0.37 -18.12
N GLN A 111 13.49 0.52 -18.42
CA GLN A 111 14.85 0.43 -17.89
C GLN A 111 14.89 0.56 -16.36
N LEU A 112 14.08 1.44 -15.78
CA LEU A 112 13.98 1.57 -14.34
C LEU A 112 13.39 0.31 -13.70
N GLN A 113 12.37 -0.30 -14.32
CA GLN A 113 11.81 -1.57 -13.86
C GLN A 113 12.84 -2.69 -13.89
N ASP A 114 13.57 -2.84 -15.00
CA ASP A 114 14.62 -3.86 -15.14
C ASP A 114 15.70 -3.73 -14.05
N VAL A 115 16.19 -2.50 -13.83
CA VAL A 115 17.21 -2.23 -12.81
C VAL A 115 16.69 -2.52 -11.40
N THR A 116 15.44 -2.13 -11.13
CA THR A 116 14.78 -2.36 -9.84
C THR A 116 14.59 -3.85 -9.57
N GLU A 117 14.14 -4.60 -10.58
CA GLU A 117 13.91 -6.03 -10.52
C GLU A 117 15.20 -6.81 -10.25
N ILE A 118 16.28 -6.49 -11.00
CA ILE A 118 17.60 -7.10 -10.81
C ILE A 118 18.13 -6.81 -9.40
N THR A 119 18.05 -5.54 -8.96
CA THR A 119 18.54 -5.15 -7.64
C THR A 119 17.76 -5.83 -6.52
N ALA A 120 16.43 -5.98 -6.67
CA ALA A 120 15.61 -6.67 -5.71
C ALA A 120 15.99 -8.15 -5.57
N GLN A 121 16.25 -8.84 -6.69
CA GLN A 121 16.69 -10.23 -6.69
C GLN A 121 18.08 -10.40 -6.05
N GLN A 122 18.96 -9.40 -6.18
CA GLN A 122 20.29 -9.42 -5.55
C GLN A 122 20.20 -9.21 -4.03
N LEU A 123 19.34 -8.30 -3.58
CA LEU A 123 19.17 -7.99 -2.15
C LEU A 123 18.35 -9.05 -1.41
N PHE A 124 17.36 -9.61 -2.09
CA PHE A 124 16.43 -10.58 -1.54
C PHE A 124 16.45 -11.80 -2.45
N PRO A 125 17.05 -12.92 -2.03
CA PRO A 125 17.04 -14.15 -2.84
C PRO A 125 15.67 -14.83 -2.91
N LEU A 126 14.77 -14.51 -1.96
CA LEU A 126 13.45 -15.13 -1.81
C LEU A 126 12.50 -14.96 -3.02
N PRO A 127 12.48 -13.83 -3.75
CA PRO A 127 11.65 -13.67 -4.94
C PRO A 127 12.18 -14.42 -6.17
N GLN A 128 13.40 -14.97 -6.18
CA GLN A 128 14.01 -15.49 -7.42
C GLN A 128 13.25 -16.67 -8.06
N ASN A 129 12.36 -17.35 -7.32
CA ASN A 129 11.54 -18.45 -7.82
C ASN A 129 10.14 -18.46 -7.17
N PRO A 130 9.20 -17.60 -7.60
CA PRO A 130 7.87 -17.60 -7.02
C PRO A 130 7.13 -18.90 -7.40
N PRO A 131 6.47 -19.59 -6.45
CA PRO A 131 5.74 -20.84 -6.74
C PRO A 131 4.64 -20.67 -7.78
N GLN A 132 4.08 -19.46 -7.90
CA GLN A 132 3.01 -19.12 -8.83
C GLN A 132 3.51 -18.95 -10.28
N SER A 133 4.79 -18.62 -10.49
CA SER A 133 5.36 -18.38 -11.83
C SER A 133 6.84 -18.78 -11.88
N PRO A 134 7.14 -20.09 -11.89
CA PRO A 134 8.50 -20.59 -11.95
C PRO A 134 9.22 -20.07 -13.21
N GLY A 135 10.40 -19.45 -13.05
CA GLY A 135 11.20 -18.96 -14.18
C GLY A 135 10.80 -17.58 -14.73
N SER A 136 9.96 -16.82 -14.01
CA SER A 136 9.70 -15.43 -14.37
C SER A 136 10.99 -14.59 -14.37
N LYS A 137 11.10 -13.70 -15.37
CA LYS A 137 12.18 -12.69 -15.44
C LYS A 137 11.88 -11.48 -14.55
N THR A 138 10.63 -11.32 -14.12
CA THR A 138 10.13 -10.18 -13.34
C THR A 138 9.41 -10.60 -12.07
N PRO A 139 9.98 -11.47 -11.22
CA PRO A 139 9.29 -12.03 -10.08
C PRO A 139 8.79 -10.99 -9.06
N LEU A 140 9.51 -9.87 -8.86
CA LEU A 140 9.03 -8.80 -7.99
C LEU A 140 7.84 -8.09 -8.63
N SER A 141 7.91 -7.74 -9.92
CA SER A 141 6.76 -7.15 -10.63
C SER A 141 5.55 -8.07 -10.60
N ASP A 142 5.75 -9.36 -10.90
CA ASP A 142 4.69 -10.38 -10.89
C ASP A 142 4.07 -10.52 -9.51
N LEU A 143 4.91 -10.58 -8.46
CA LEU A 143 4.45 -10.55 -7.08
C LEU A 143 3.62 -9.29 -6.84
N ARG A 144 4.10 -8.12 -7.25
CA ARG A 144 3.40 -6.83 -7.08
C ARG A 144 2.06 -6.76 -7.83
N HIS A 145 1.95 -7.46 -8.96
CA HIS A 145 0.75 -7.56 -9.79
C HIS A 145 -0.20 -8.69 -9.38
N SER A 146 0.27 -9.72 -8.66
CA SER A 146 -0.52 -10.86 -8.14
C SER A 146 -1.58 -10.50 -7.08
N PHE A 147 -1.93 -9.23 -7.00
CA PHE A 147 -2.04 -8.53 -5.76
C PHE A 147 -3.18 -7.51 -6.01
N ASP A 148 -4.37 -7.78 -5.49
CA ASP A 148 -5.51 -6.84 -5.59
C ASP A 148 -5.50 -5.84 -4.43
N ARG A 149 -5.89 -4.58 -4.68
CA ARG A 149 -5.95 -3.57 -3.61
C ARG A 149 -7.13 -3.88 -2.69
N GLY A 150 -6.87 -3.98 -1.39
CA GLY A 150 -7.89 -4.29 -0.37
C GLY A 150 -8.11 -5.77 -0.09
N SER A 151 -7.49 -6.68 -0.86
CA SER A 151 -7.55 -8.14 -0.60
C SER A 151 -6.37 -8.66 0.24
N ARG A 152 -5.55 -7.76 0.81
CA ARG A 152 -4.23 -8.08 1.37
C ARG A 152 -4.03 -7.53 2.77
N GLY A 153 -3.29 -8.28 3.59
CA GLY A 153 -2.75 -7.84 4.86
C GLY A 153 -1.39 -8.48 5.16
N ILE A 154 -0.65 -7.88 6.08
CA ILE A 154 0.62 -8.40 6.60
C ILE A 154 0.28 -9.27 7.80
N VAL A 155 0.63 -10.56 7.77
CA VAL A 155 0.50 -11.43 8.93
C VAL A 155 1.83 -11.51 9.66
N ILE A 156 1.84 -11.15 10.95
CA ILE A 156 3.03 -11.20 11.80
C ILE A 156 2.75 -12.22 12.92
N PRO A 157 3.42 -13.39 12.92
CA PRO A 157 3.34 -14.28 14.07
C PRO A 157 4.10 -13.66 15.25
N VAL A 158 3.43 -13.52 16.39
CA VAL A 158 4.00 -12.95 17.61
C VAL A 158 3.58 -13.80 18.79
N GLY A 159 4.57 -14.24 19.57
CA GLY A 159 4.36 -15.15 20.69
C GLY A 159 5.69 -15.52 21.35
N GLY A 160 5.65 -16.16 22.51
CA GLY A 160 6.84 -16.69 23.19
C GLY A 160 7.63 -15.68 24.01
N GLY A 161 6.99 -14.62 24.51
CA GLY A 161 7.55 -13.70 25.51
C GLY A 161 7.88 -12.27 25.02
N GLU A 162 8.58 -11.50 25.86
CA GLU A 162 8.74 -10.04 25.63
C GLU A 162 9.56 -9.65 24.39
N GLN A 163 10.53 -10.47 23.98
CA GLN A 163 11.41 -10.14 22.86
C GLN A 163 10.67 -10.08 21.52
N PRO A 164 9.89 -11.11 21.12
CA PRO A 164 9.03 -11.06 19.94
C PRO A 164 8.07 -9.86 19.91
N VAL A 165 7.49 -9.49 21.06
CA VAL A 165 6.61 -8.31 21.20
C VAL A 165 7.35 -7.02 20.83
N ARG A 166 8.58 -6.84 21.34
CA ARG A 166 9.41 -5.67 20.99
C ARG A 166 9.74 -5.63 19.51
N PHE A 167 10.12 -6.77 18.91
CA PHE A 167 10.43 -6.84 17.48
C PHE A 167 9.21 -6.59 16.60
N ALA A 168 8.04 -7.12 16.97
CA ALA A 168 6.79 -6.83 16.28
C ALA A 168 6.46 -5.34 16.31
N GLY A 169 6.59 -4.71 17.48
CA GLY A 169 6.40 -3.27 17.62
C GLY A 169 7.35 -2.45 16.73
N HIS A 170 8.64 -2.79 16.75
CA HIS A 170 9.63 -2.15 15.86
C HIS A 170 9.28 -2.33 14.38
N LEU A 171 8.84 -3.53 13.98
CA LEU A 171 8.45 -3.83 12.61
C LEU A 171 7.26 -2.99 12.17
N ILE A 172 6.19 -2.95 12.98
CA ILE A 172 4.97 -2.20 12.69
C ILE A 172 5.28 -0.71 12.53
N VAL A 173 5.98 -0.12 13.50
CA VAL A 173 6.34 1.30 13.46
C VAL A 173 7.23 1.60 12.25
N SER A 174 8.21 0.74 11.95
CA SER A 174 9.09 0.93 10.79
C SER A 174 8.33 0.85 9.47
N GLN A 175 7.46 -0.15 9.31
CA GLN A 175 6.63 -0.29 8.11
C GLN A 175 5.74 0.94 7.91
N ARG A 176 5.10 1.43 8.98
CA ARG A 176 4.16 2.54 8.93
C ARG A 176 4.84 3.89 8.73
N LYS A 177 5.89 4.18 9.52
CA LYS A 177 6.51 5.52 9.58
C LYS A 177 7.70 5.69 8.65
N VAL A 178 8.50 4.63 8.45
CA VAL A 178 9.70 4.70 7.61
C VAL A 178 9.38 4.32 6.18
N LEU A 179 8.65 3.21 5.98
CA LEU A 179 8.35 2.69 4.65
C LEU A 179 7.00 3.19 4.09
N GLY A 180 6.17 3.82 4.90
CA GLY A 180 4.86 4.34 4.48
C GLY A 180 3.86 3.25 4.07
N CYS A 181 4.07 2.01 4.50
CA CYS A 181 3.18 0.90 4.18
C CYS A 181 1.83 1.08 4.87
N ARG A 182 0.72 0.95 4.13
CA ARG A 182 -0.66 1.07 4.62
C ARG A 182 -1.49 -0.21 4.46
N LEU A 183 -0.84 -1.35 4.25
CA LEU A 183 -1.56 -2.62 4.21
C LEU A 183 -2.12 -2.93 5.61
N PRO A 184 -3.35 -3.45 5.73
CA PRO A 184 -3.86 -4.02 6.98
C PRO A 184 -2.84 -4.97 7.59
N THR A 185 -2.67 -4.97 8.91
CA THR A 185 -1.72 -5.87 9.58
C THR A 185 -2.49 -6.73 10.56
N GLN A 186 -2.22 -8.03 10.59
CA GLN A 186 -2.80 -8.96 11.55
C GLN A 186 -1.67 -9.64 12.32
N ILE A 187 -1.73 -9.55 13.64
CA ILE A 187 -0.87 -10.28 14.54
C ILE A 187 -1.54 -11.60 14.88
N VAL A 188 -0.85 -12.70 14.62
CA VAL A 188 -1.33 -14.04 14.92
C VAL A 188 -0.52 -14.59 16.09
N TYR A 189 -1.22 -15.12 17.09
CA TYR A 189 -0.65 -15.65 18.32
C TYR A 189 -1.38 -16.92 18.76
N ALA A 190 -0.79 -17.68 19.68
CA ALA A 190 -1.32 -18.97 20.16
C ALA A 190 -1.84 -18.89 21.59
N GLY A 191 -3.01 -18.25 21.78
CA GLY A 191 -3.67 -18.15 23.08
C GLY A 191 -3.06 -17.14 24.05
N GLU A 192 -3.70 -17.01 25.22
CA GLU A 192 -3.37 -15.99 26.22
C GLU A 192 -1.98 -16.17 26.86
N ASP A 193 -1.50 -17.41 26.97
CA ASP A 193 -0.17 -17.70 27.52
C ASP A 193 0.96 -17.28 26.55
N ASP A 194 0.68 -17.25 25.25
CA ASP A 194 1.66 -16.93 24.20
C ASP A 194 1.79 -15.42 23.96
N LEU A 195 0.66 -14.71 23.92
CA LEU A 195 0.61 -13.25 23.80
C LEU A 195 -0.50 -12.68 24.70
N PRO A 196 -0.20 -12.36 25.97
CA PRO A 196 -1.19 -11.86 26.91
C PRO A 196 -1.80 -10.51 26.49
N GLU A 197 -3.01 -10.21 26.98
CA GLU A 197 -3.77 -8.99 26.68
C GLU A 197 -2.95 -7.73 26.90
N LYS A 198 -2.19 -7.68 28.00
CA LYS A 198 -1.31 -6.55 28.33
C LYS A 198 -0.32 -6.23 27.21
N ASP A 199 0.18 -7.25 26.50
CA ASP A 199 1.19 -7.08 25.45
C ASP A 199 0.53 -6.80 24.10
N ARG A 200 -0.66 -7.35 23.84
CA ARG A 200 -1.52 -6.92 22.71
C ARG A 200 -1.84 -5.43 22.80
N ASP A 201 -2.26 -4.98 23.97
CA ASP A 201 -2.54 -3.57 24.27
C ASP A 201 -1.33 -2.67 24.04
N ARG A 202 -0.14 -3.13 24.44
CA ARG A 202 1.10 -2.37 24.23
C ARG A 202 1.38 -2.19 22.74
N ILE A 203 1.15 -3.22 21.93
CA ILE A 203 1.32 -3.15 20.48
C ILE A 203 0.25 -2.24 19.86
N ALA A 204 -1.01 -2.39 20.26
CA ALA A 204 -2.13 -1.60 19.74
C ALA A 204 -1.97 -0.09 20.02
N LYS A 205 -1.29 0.27 21.12
CA LYS A 205 -0.99 1.66 21.49
C LYS A 205 0.17 2.29 20.71
N LEU A 206 0.87 1.52 19.86
CA LEU A 206 1.97 2.06 19.06
C LEU A 206 1.46 3.00 17.97
N ASP A 207 2.22 4.06 17.72
CA ASP A 207 1.89 5.02 16.67
C ASP A 207 1.97 4.37 15.27
N GLY A 208 0.82 4.30 14.59
CA GLY A 208 0.65 3.60 13.31
C GLY A 208 0.09 2.18 13.42
N ALA A 209 -0.21 1.69 14.62
CA ALA A 209 -0.81 0.36 14.85
C ALA A 209 -2.35 0.37 14.92
N SER A 210 -3.01 1.45 14.51
CA SER A 210 -4.47 1.62 14.62
C SER A 210 -5.30 0.64 13.77
N ASP A 211 -4.68 0.04 12.76
CA ASP A 211 -5.26 -0.95 11.84
C ASP A 211 -4.62 -2.33 12.02
N VAL A 212 -4.08 -2.60 13.21
CA VAL A 212 -3.55 -3.91 13.60
C VAL A 212 -4.66 -4.74 14.24
N GLU A 213 -4.96 -5.88 13.62
CA GLU A 213 -5.88 -6.87 14.16
C GLU A 213 -5.11 -7.96 14.94
N PHE A 214 -5.75 -8.56 15.93
CA PHE A 214 -5.19 -9.66 16.71
C PHE A 214 -6.02 -10.91 16.50
N LEU A 215 -5.38 -12.00 16.09
CA LEU A 215 -6.02 -13.28 15.84
C LEU A 215 -5.36 -14.36 16.71
N ASP A 216 -6.14 -14.89 17.66
CA ASP A 216 -5.78 -16.12 18.34
C ASP A 216 -5.98 -17.29 17.38
N ILE A 217 -4.90 -17.98 17.03
CA ILE A 217 -4.90 -19.05 16.03
C ILE A 217 -5.77 -20.24 16.47
N PHE A 218 -5.98 -20.44 17.78
CA PHE A 218 -6.83 -21.49 18.30
C PHE A 218 -8.32 -21.26 18.04
N THR A 219 -8.71 -20.03 17.69
CA THR A 219 -10.09 -19.74 17.26
C THR A 219 -10.37 -20.22 15.83
N VAL A 220 -9.32 -20.47 15.05
CA VAL A 220 -9.40 -20.89 13.64
C VAL A 220 -9.02 -22.37 13.48
N PHE A 221 -8.07 -22.85 14.28
CA PHE A 221 -7.54 -24.20 14.19
C PHE A 221 -7.72 -24.96 15.50
N ASP A 222 -8.33 -26.15 15.41
CA ASP A 222 -8.45 -27.05 16.55
C ASP A 222 -7.08 -27.65 16.91
N ASP A 223 -6.58 -27.28 18.08
CA ASP A 223 -5.27 -27.68 18.61
C ASP A 223 -5.15 -29.21 18.79
N GLY A 224 -6.29 -29.93 18.89
CA GLY A 224 -6.33 -31.40 18.92
C GLY A 224 -5.76 -32.06 17.67
N THR A 225 -5.72 -31.36 16.53
CA THR A 225 -5.22 -31.89 15.25
C THR A 225 -3.81 -31.39 14.88
N LEU A 226 -3.43 -30.18 15.32
CA LEU A 226 -2.18 -29.53 14.88
C LEU A 226 -1.08 -29.47 15.94
N LYS A 227 -1.41 -29.75 17.22
CA LYS A 227 -0.47 -29.69 18.37
C LYS A 227 0.37 -28.41 18.38
N LEU A 228 -0.28 -27.27 18.18
CA LEU A 228 0.39 -25.97 18.12
C LEU A 228 0.89 -25.53 19.50
N LYS A 229 0.33 -26.07 20.59
CA LYS A 229 0.86 -25.87 21.95
C LYS A 229 2.29 -26.37 22.18
N ASP A 230 2.74 -27.40 21.46
CA ASP A 230 4.01 -28.06 21.73
C ASP A 230 5.20 -27.44 20.96
N ASP A 231 4.95 -26.81 19.79
CA ASP A 231 5.99 -26.37 18.82
C ASP A 231 5.64 -25.04 18.09
N GLY A 232 4.78 -24.23 18.73
CA GLY A 232 3.98 -23.12 18.17
C GLY A 232 4.56 -22.31 17.01
N PRO A 233 5.69 -21.60 17.15
CA PRO A 233 6.13 -20.60 16.16
C PRO A 233 6.49 -21.20 14.79
N SER A 234 7.11 -22.38 14.79
CA SER A 234 7.63 -23.05 13.58
C SER A 234 6.49 -23.59 12.70
N ARG A 235 5.45 -24.14 13.34
CA ARG A 235 4.29 -24.71 12.65
C ARG A 235 3.27 -23.66 12.23
N LEU A 236 3.22 -22.52 12.92
CA LEU A 236 2.29 -21.44 12.60
C LEU A 236 2.63 -20.79 11.24
N LEU A 237 3.92 -20.61 10.93
CA LEU A 237 4.38 -20.23 9.59
C LEU A 237 3.99 -21.26 8.51
N HIS A 238 4.10 -22.54 8.82
CA HIS A 238 3.72 -23.61 7.89
C HIS A 238 2.20 -23.69 7.64
N CYS A 239 1.37 -23.39 8.65
CA CYS A 239 -0.09 -23.37 8.52
C CYS A 239 -0.58 -22.12 7.75
N LEU A 240 -0.03 -20.94 8.05
CA LEU A 240 -0.37 -19.70 7.33
C LEU A 240 -0.05 -19.77 5.83
N GLY A 241 1.05 -20.44 5.45
CA GLY A 241 1.40 -20.67 4.04
C GLY A 241 0.40 -21.55 3.28
N ARG A 242 -0.36 -22.42 3.97
CA ARG A 242 -1.40 -23.26 3.35
C ARG A 242 -2.75 -22.57 3.22
N THR A 243 -3.09 -21.66 4.14
CA THR A 243 -4.40 -20.96 4.13
C THR A 243 -4.46 -19.88 3.06
N LEU A 244 -3.37 -19.13 2.84
CA LEU A 244 -3.30 -18.15 1.73
C LEU A 244 -3.46 -18.79 0.35
N LYS A 245 -3.20 -20.10 0.22
CA LYS A 245 -3.38 -20.87 -1.01
C LYS A 245 -4.83 -21.24 -1.32
N ARG A 246 -5.74 -21.19 -0.32
CA ARG A 246 -7.13 -21.67 -0.43
C ARG A 246 -8.17 -20.57 -0.61
N SER A 247 -7.79 -19.31 -0.38
CA SER A 247 -8.66 -18.14 -0.57
C SER A 247 -8.62 -17.56 -1.99
N SER A 248 -7.78 -18.11 -2.88
CA SER A 248 -7.58 -17.60 -4.25
C SER A 248 -8.06 -18.59 -5.33
N SER A 249 -8.98 -19.50 -4.99
CA SER A 249 -9.61 -20.44 -5.93
C SER A 249 -11.12 -20.26 -5.96
#